data_AF-A0A7J8V976-F1
#
_entry.id   AF-A0A7J8V976-F1
#
_cell.length_a   1.000
_cell.length_b   1.000
_cell.length_c   1.000
_cell.angle_alpha   90.00
_cell.angle_beta   90.00
_cell.angle_gamma   90.00
#
_symmetry.space_group_name_H-M   'P 1'
#
loop_
_entity.id
_entity.type
_entity.pdbx_description
1 polymer ?
#
loop_
_entity_poly.entity_id
_entity_poly.type
_entity_poly.pdbx_seq_one_letter_code
_entity_poly.pdbx_strand_id
1 'polypeptide(L)'
;MAIKSSVHATIPPLSPRLFPLSKSCGLWVDQIPPVQQSSRYGNTSYRTWHERLTENVESLMLRFLPDDLKPSTVEIIPYFIERFGNSSRIDYGTGHETNFAAWLYCLARMGIIKEEDYHAVVARVFV
;
A
#
# COMPACT_ATOMS: atom_id res chain seq x y z
N MET A 1 1.64 -2.39 43.56
CA MET A 1 1.74 -1.88 42.18
C MET A 1 1.78 -3.08 41.25
N ALA A 2 0.62 -3.53 40.76
CA ALA A 2 0.50 -4.77 40.00
C ALA A 2 0.68 -4.48 38.51
N ILE A 3 1.70 -5.08 37.91
CA ILE A 3 1.90 -5.11 36.46
C ILE A 3 0.88 -6.09 35.90
N LYS A 4 -0.20 -5.60 35.28
CA LYS A 4 -1.14 -6.46 34.55
C LYS A 4 -0.48 -6.90 33.25
N SER A 5 -0.09 -8.17 33.21
CA SER A 5 0.32 -8.89 32.01
C SER A 5 -0.87 -9.18 31.09
N SER A 6 -0.57 -9.27 29.79
CA SER A 6 -1.39 -9.84 28.71
C SER A 6 -2.58 -8.99 28.25
N VAL A 7 -2.31 -8.08 27.31
CA VAL A 7 -3.30 -7.64 26.34
C VAL A 7 -3.21 -8.56 25.12
N HIS A 8 -3.97 -9.64 25.09
CA HIS A 8 -4.55 -10.06 23.81
C HIS A 8 -5.57 -8.99 23.41
N ALA A 9 -5.08 -7.84 22.94
CA ALA A 9 -5.93 -6.82 22.37
C ALA A 9 -6.56 -7.44 21.11
N THR A 10 -7.87 -7.69 21.16
CA THR A 10 -8.63 -8.11 19.98
C THR A 10 -8.43 -7.03 18.93
N ILE A 11 -7.62 -7.31 17.90
CA ILE A 11 -7.36 -6.35 16.82
C ILE A 11 -8.71 -6.05 16.16
N PRO A 12 -9.16 -4.78 16.14
CA PRO A 12 -10.43 -4.40 15.53
C PRO A 12 -10.49 -4.91 14.08
N PRO A 13 -11.68 -5.26 13.57
CA PRO A 13 -11.83 -5.56 12.16
C PRO A 13 -11.40 -4.33 11.35
N LEU A 14 -10.46 -4.52 10.42
CA LEU A 14 -10.06 -3.45 9.52
C LEU A 14 -11.25 -3.09 8.63
N SER A 15 -11.50 -1.79 8.46
CA SER A 15 -12.49 -1.31 7.50
C SER A 15 -12.30 -2.01 6.13
N PRO A 16 -13.35 -2.63 5.55
CA PRO A 16 -13.25 -3.36 4.28
C PRO A 16 -12.82 -2.46 3.11
N ARG A 17 -12.85 -1.13 3.33
CA ARG A 17 -12.41 -0.12 2.37
C ARG A 17 -10.91 -0.20 2.04
N LEU A 18 -10.06 -0.69 2.94
CA LEU A 18 -8.60 -0.67 2.77
C LEU A 18 -8.01 -1.89 2.03
N PHE A 19 -8.75 -2.99 1.90
CA PHE A 19 -8.31 -4.23 1.24
C PHE A 19 -8.26 -4.24 -0.30
N PRO A 20 -9.14 -3.53 -1.04
CA PRO A 20 -9.26 -3.71 -2.49
C PRO A 20 -7.99 -3.38 -3.29
N LEU A 21 -7.22 -2.38 -2.83
CA LEU A 21 -6.03 -1.90 -3.53
C LEU A 21 -4.88 -2.93 -3.47
N SER A 22 -4.61 -3.50 -2.29
CA SER A 22 -3.56 -4.51 -2.12
C SER A 22 -3.88 -5.82 -2.83
N LYS A 23 -5.16 -6.20 -2.95
CA LYS A 23 -5.57 -7.42 -3.67
C LYS A 23 -5.24 -7.36 -5.16
N SER A 24 -5.50 -6.23 -5.81
CA SER A 24 -5.18 -6.05 -7.24
C SER A 24 -3.68 -6.15 -7.50
N CYS A 25 -2.89 -5.51 -6.64
CA CYS A 25 -1.42 -5.55 -6.69
C CYS A 25 -0.88 -6.97 -6.54
N GLY A 26 -1.41 -7.75 -5.58
CA GLY A 26 -1.03 -9.14 -5.34
C GLY A 26 -1.34 -10.05 -6.53
N LEU A 27 -2.54 -9.93 -7.12
CA LEU A 27 -2.91 -10.71 -8.31
C LEU A 27 -1.98 -10.47 -9.50
N TRP A 28 -1.46 -9.25 -9.66
CA TRP A 28 -0.51 -8.98 -10.74
C TRP A 28 0.86 -9.61 -10.52
N VAL A 29 1.26 -9.89 -9.28
CA VAL A 29 2.49 -10.64 -9.01
C VAL A 29 2.36 -12.06 -9.56
N ASP A 30 1.22 -12.72 -9.34
CA ASP A 30 0.96 -14.06 -9.87
C ASP A 30 0.93 -14.09 -11.41
N GLN A 31 0.41 -13.01 -12.01
CA GLN A 31 0.29 -12.88 -13.47
C GLN A 31 1.58 -12.44 -14.17
N ILE A 32 2.57 -11.94 -13.42
CA ILE A 32 3.84 -11.42 -13.93
C ILE A 32 4.97 -12.17 -13.23
N PRO A 33 5.17 -13.46 -13.57
CA PRO A 33 6.18 -14.27 -12.92
C PRO A 33 7.60 -13.74 -13.22
N PRO A 34 8.58 -14.04 -12.35
CA PRO A 34 9.97 -13.73 -12.62
C PRO A 34 10.44 -14.29 -13.95
N VAL A 35 11.16 -13.50 -14.74
CA VAL A 35 11.76 -13.97 -15.99
C VAL A 35 13.12 -14.60 -15.73
N GLN A 36 13.51 -15.56 -16.57
CA GLN A 36 14.85 -16.11 -16.51
C GLN A 36 15.86 -15.05 -16.93
N GLN A 37 16.83 -14.76 -16.05
CA GLN A 37 17.88 -13.78 -16.29
C GLN A 37 19.21 -14.26 -15.72
N SER A 38 20.31 -13.81 -16.32
CA SER A 38 21.67 -14.07 -15.83
C SER A 38 22.08 -13.13 -14.68
N SER A 39 21.39 -12.00 -14.52
CA SER A 39 21.65 -11.02 -13.47
C SER A 39 21.27 -11.55 -12.10
N ARG A 40 22.16 -11.34 -11.11
CA ARG A 40 21.91 -11.59 -9.69
C ARG A 40 21.17 -10.45 -8.97
N TYR A 41 20.95 -9.33 -9.65
CA TYR A 41 20.21 -8.19 -9.10
C TYR A 41 18.71 -8.37 -9.32
N GLY A 42 17.90 -7.36 -8.99
CA GLY A 42 16.43 -7.41 -9.09
C GLY A 42 15.92 -7.96 -10.43
N ASN A 43 14.81 -8.70 -10.38
CA ASN A 43 14.22 -9.31 -11.57
C ASN A 43 13.50 -8.24 -12.42
N THR A 44 13.75 -8.24 -13.73
CA THR A 44 13.15 -7.25 -14.63
C THR A 44 11.63 -7.35 -14.75
N SER A 45 11.02 -8.48 -14.35
CA SER A 45 9.56 -8.61 -14.26
C SER A 45 8.92 -7.56 -13.34
N TYR A 46 9.68 -7.05 -12.35
CA TYR A 46 9.23 -5.94 -11.50
C TYR A 46 8.89 -4.69 -12.30
N ARG A 47 9.60 -4.40 -13.40
CA ARG A 47 9.32 -3.23 -14.23
C ARG A 47 7.97 -3.37 -14.92
N THR A 48 7.67 -4.55 -15.45
CA THR A 48 6.37 -4.87 -16.05
C THR A 48 5.24 -4.79 -15.01
N TRP A 49 5.50 -5.25 -13.78
CA TRP A 49 4.54 -5.11 -12.69
C TRP A 49 4.31 -3.64 -12.30
N HIS A 50 5.37 -2.85 -12.19
CA HIS A 50 5.29 -1.44 -11.84
C HIS A 50 4.63 -0.60 -12.94
N GLU A 51 4.90 -0.91 -14.21
CA GLU A 51 4.23 -0.28 -15.35
C GLU A 51 2.72 -0.52 -15.28
N ARG A 52 2.30 -1.78 -15.08
CA ARG A 52 0.88 -2.12 -14.89
C ARG A 52 0.27 -1.37 -13.70
N LEU A 53 1.00 -1.23 -12.59
CA LEU A 53 0.57 -0.40 -11.47
C LEU A 53 0.33 1.05 -11.91
N THR A 54 1.30 1.68 -12.56
CA THR A 54 1.19 3.09 -12.98
C THR A 54 0.05 3.34 -13.97
N GLU A 55 -0.24 2.40 -14.86
CA GLU A 55 -1.35 2.50 -15.82
C GLU A 55 -2.74 2.38 -15.16
N ASN A 56 -2.82 1.67 -14.02
CA ASN A 56 -4.10 1.30 -13.41
C ASN A 56 -4.39 2.03 -12.09
N VAL A 57 -3.39 2.66 -11.48
CA VAL A 57 -3.50 3.26 -10.14
C VAL A 57 -4.56 4.36 -10.07
N GLU A 58 -4.72 5.18 -11.10
CA GLU A 58 -5.75 6.22 -11.12
C GLU A 58 -7.16 5.62 -11.05
N SER A 59 -7.46 4.64 -11.91
CA SER A 59 -8.72 3.90 -11.88
C SER A 59 -8.96 3.17 -10.55
N LEU A 60 -7.90 2.63 -9.94
CA LEU A 60 -7.97 2.01 -8.63
C LEU A 60 -8.32 3.03 -7.54
N MET A 61 -7.67 4.20 -7.53
CA MET A 61 -7.92 5.24 -6.55
C MET A 61 -9.30 5.87 -6.70
N LEU A 62 -9.76 6.11 -7.93
CA LEU A 62 -11.11 6.64 -8.20
C LEU A 62 -12.22 5.68 -7.74
N ARG A 63 -11.97 4.37 -7.75
CA ARG A 63 -12.91 3.35 -7.22
C ARG A 63 -12.86 3.24 -5.70
N PHE A 64 -11.71 3.56 -5.10
CA PHE A 64 -11.49 3.50 -3.66
C PHE A 64 -12.03 4.75 -2.93
N LEU A 65 -11.86 5.93 -3.53
CA LEU A 65 -12.23 7.21 -2.92
C LEU A 65 -13.72 7.53 -3.08
N PRO A 66 -14.36 8.11 -2.05
CA PRO A 66 -15.62 8.84 -2.17
C PRO A 66 -15.55 9.96 -3.23
N ASP A 67 -16.69 10.32 -3.83
CA ASP A 67 -16.75 11.28 -4.94
C ASP A 67 -16.16 12.65 -4.59
N ASP A 68 -16.42 13.14 -3.38
CA ASP A 68 -15.93 14.41 -2.85
C ASP A 68 -14.41 14.42 -2.63
N LEU A 69 -13.80 13.24 -2.49
CA LEU A 69 -12.37 13.08 -2.29
C LEU A 69 -11.61 12.70 -3.56
N LYS A 70 -12.28 12.38 -4.67
CA LYS A 70 -11.60 12.05 -5.95
C LYS A 70 -10.55 13.08 -6.42
N PRO A 71 -10.72 14.40 -6.21
CA PRO A 71 -9.68 15.37 -6.56
C PRO A 71 -8.35 15.16 -5.81
N SER A 72 -8.33 14.47 -4.67
CA SER A 72 -7.11 14.21 -3.89
C SER A 72 -6.18 13.16 -4.52
N THR A 73 -6.62 12.48 -5.58
CA THR A 73 -5.83 11.52 -6.37
C THR A 73 -4.48 12.11 -6.80
N VAL A 74 -4.45 13.40 -7.17
CA VAL A 74 -3.22 14.11 -7.55
C VAL A 74 -2.14 14.06 -6.47
N GLU A 75 -2.54 14.10 -5.19
CA GLU A 75 -1.63 14.08 -4.04
C GLU A 75 -1.31 12.64 -3.62
N ILE A 76 -2.31 11.75 -3.56
CA ILE A 76 -2.12 10.43 -2.95
C ILE A 76 -1.50 9.39 -3.90
N ILE A 77 -1.68 9.54 -5.22
CA ILE A 77 -1.16 8.56 -6.21
C ILE A 77 0.37 8.47 -6.16
N PRO A 78 1.14 9.58 -6.14
CA PRO A 78 2.59 9.52 -6.05
C PRO A 78 3.09 8.71 -4.85
N TYR A 79 2.56 8.95 -3.64
CA TYR A 79 2.95 8.18 -2.45
C TYR A 79 2.58 6.69 -2.59
N PHE A 80 1.44 6.38 -3.22
CA PHE A 80 1.03 4.99 -3.41
C PHE A 80 1.91 4.24 -4.41
N ILE A 81 2.32 4.86 -5.51
CA ILE A 81 3.22 4.24 -6.49
C ILE A 81 4.59 4.03 -5.84
N GLU A 82 5.15 5.09 -5.25
CA GLU A 82 6.50 5.08 -4.68
C GLU A 82 6.62 4.17 -3.45
N ARG A 83 5.51 3.70 -2.87
CA ARG A 83 5.58 2.76 -1.75
C ARG A 83 6.17 1.41 -2.10
N PHE A 84 6.24 1.04 -3.38
CA PHE A 84 6.61 -0.31 -3.83
C PHE A 84 8.08 -0.48 -4.25
N GLY A 85 8.86 0.60 -4.27
CA GLY A 85 10.25 0.56 -4.72
C GLY A 85 10.48 1.28 -6.05
N ASN A 86 11.73 1.43 -6.46
CA ASN A 86 12.06 2.14 -7.70
C ASN A 86 12.14 1.19 -8.91
N SER A 87 11.33 1.40 -9.94
CA SER A 87 11.30 0.56 -11.16
C SER A 87 12.65 0.51 -11.91
N SER A 88 13.36 1.64 -11.98
CA SER A 88 14.64 1.71 -12.70
C SER A 88 15.74 0.92 -12.00
N ARG A 89 15.90 1.15 -10.68
CA ARG A 89 16.93 0.51 -9.84
C ARG A 89 16.55 -0.91 -9.38
N ILE A 90 15.26 -1.24 -9.39
CA ILE A 90 14.69 -2.48 -8.85
C ILE A 90 15.17 -2.70 -7.41
N ASP A 91 14.95 -1.68 -6.59
CA ASP A 91 15.32 -1.69 -5.18
C ASP A 91 14.16 -1.24 -4.29
N TYR A 92 14.30 -1.58 -3.00
CA TYR A 92 13.37 -1.21 -1.94
C TYR A 92 14.18 -0.80 -0.71
N GLY A 93 13.67 0.15 0.05
CA GLY A 93 14.32 0.68 1.25
C GLY A 93 13.39 1.57 2.06
N THR A 94 13.88 2.12 3.16
CA THR A 94 13.07 2.85 4.16
C THR A 94 12.37 4.09 3.61
N GLY A 95 12.87 4.68 2.51
CA GLY A 95 12.17 5.77 1.82
C GLY A 95 10.84 5.33 1.19
N HIS A 96 10.77 4.10 0.68
CA HIS A 96 9.54 3.52 0.14
C HIS A 96 8.56 3.15 1.27
N GLU A 97 9.06 2.65 2.40
CA GLU A 97 8.26 2.47 3.62
C GLU A 97 7.70 3.81 4.14
N THR A 98 8.49 4.87 4.06
CA THR A 98 8.06 6.23 4.45
C THR A 98 6.95 6.73 3.53
N ASN A 99 7.03 6.46 2.22
CA ASN A 99 5.93 6.75 1.28
C ASN A 99 4.66 5.99 1.65
N PHE A 100 4.78 4.74 2.09
CA PHE A 100 3.62 4.00 2.57
C PHE A 100 2.98 4.65 3.80
N ALA A 101 3.78 5.02 4.80
CA ALA A 101 3.31 5.71 5.99
C ALA A 101 2.69 7.08 5.65
N ALA A 102 3.29 7.83 4.71
CA ALA A 102 2.76 9.10 4.22
C ALA A 102 1.39 8.92 3.54
N TRP A 103 1.25 7.89 2.71
CA TRP A 103 -0.04 7.57 2.08
C TRP A 103 -1.13 7.25 3.12
N LEU A 104 -0.82 6.43 4.13
CA LEU A 104 -1.74 6.13 5.24
C LEU A 104 -2.10 7.39 6.04
N TYR A 105 -1.12 8.27 6.27
CA TYR A 105 -1.34 9.56 6.91
C TYR A 105 -2.29 10.45 6.10
N CYS A 106 -2.14 10.54 4.77
CA CYS A 106 -3.07 11.27 3.92
C CYS A 106 -4.50 10.73 4.04
N LEU A 107 -4.68 9.41 4.06
CA LEU A 107 -5.99 8.79 4.25
C LEU A 107 -6.61 9.13 5.61
N ALA A 108 -5.80 9.16 6.68
CA ALA A 108 -6.26 9.58 8.00
C ALA A 108 -6.65 11.06 8.03
N ARG A 109 -5.85 11.93 7.39
CA ARG A 109 -6.13 13.37 7.28
C ARG A 109 -7.39 13.70 6.47
N MET A 110 -7.75 12.84 5.53
CA MET A 110 -9.00 12.93 4.77
C MET A 110 -10.20 12.29 5.49
N GLY A 111 -10.01 11.69 6.67
CA GLY A 111 -11.07 11.01 7.42
C GLY A 111 -11.51 9.67 6.86
N ILE A 112 -10.75 9.10 5.90
CA ILE A 112 -10.98 7.75 5.37
C ILE A 112 -10.58 6.70 6.40
N ILE A 113 -9.44 6.94 7.07
CA ILE A 113 -9.00 6.16 8.23
C ILE A 113 -9.34 6.97 9.48
N LYS A 114 -10.02 6.36 10.44
CA LYS A 114 -10.38 7.00 11.70
C LYS A 114 -9.55 6.46 12.86
N GLU A 115 -9.63 7.11 14.01
CA GLU A 115 -8.86 6.74 15.20
C GLU A 115 -9.13 5.29 15.62
N GLU A 116 -10.38 4.83 15.49
CA GLU A 116 -10.76 3.43 15.74
C GLU A 116 -10.05 2.42 14.82
N ASP A 117 -9.57 2.83 13.65
CA ASP A 117 -8.89 1.98 12.68
C ASP A 117 -7.37 1.88 12.94
N TYR A 118 -6.77 2.77 13.75
CA TYR A 118 -5.30 2.92 13.82
C TYR A 118 -4.59 1.62 14.21
N HIS A 119 -5.09 0.92 15.22
CA HIS A 119 -4.50 -0.37 15.61
C HIS A 119 -4.61 -1.42 14.50
N ALA A 120 -5.73 -1.46 13.77
CA ALA A 120 -5.93 -2.38 12.68
C ALA A 120 -5.05 -2.03 11.46
N VAL A 121 -4.87 -0.74 11.17
CA VAL A 121 -3.97 -0.26 10.10
C VAL A 121 -2.54 -0.70 10.39
N VAL A 122 -2.04 -0.48 11.61
CA VAL A 122 -0.68 -0.89 11.98
C VAL A 122 -0.54 -2.42 11.94
N ALA A 123 -1.51 -3.17 12.50
CA ALA A 123 -1.37 -4.61 12.67
C ALA A 123 -1.72 -5.45 11.43
N ARG A 124 -2.45 -4.90 10.45
CA ARG A 124 -2.97 -5.65 9.30
C ARG A 124 -2.65 -5.03 7.93
N VAL A 125 -2.32 -3.75 7.87
CA VAL A 125 -2.02 -3.05 6.60
C VAL A 125 -0.53 -2.80 6.46
N PHE A 126 0.17 -2.48 7.55
CA PHE A 126 1.60 -2.19 7.55
C PHE A 126 2.51 -3.44 7.71
N VAL A 127 1.92 -4.60 8.02
CA VAL A 127 2.64 -5.88 8.24
C VAL A 127 2.71 -6.71 6.97
#